data_AF-A0A742QRI9-F1
#
_entry.id   AF-A0A742QRI9-F1
#
_cell.length_a   1.000
_cell.length_b   1.000
_cell.length_c   1.000
_cell.angle_alpha   90.00
_cell.angle_beta   90.00
_cell.angle_gamma   90.00
#
_symmetry.space_group_name_H-M   'P 1'
#
loop_
_entity.id
_entity.type
_entity.pdbx_description
1 polymer ?
#
loop_
_entity_poly.entity_id
_entity_poly.type
_entity_poly.pdbx_seq_one_letter_code
_entity_poly.pdbx_strand_id
1 'polypeptide(L)'
;MATEAGRIKIKNELRRRIRHNKYWVNEANKFGLEALCELMLAILDDLDLRDWQTIHNLETLADRAGLTTRSDAGHKSISRASRGCDRLSWLNAIISEKAPFNPYDARCACKHIEVTEDFFAILGVPLKQVYRERARLLKANPEEIISSGDVRLIAIKVENWTRKAAAGLARMKARRDAARQRKQEYYSPTFA
;
A
#
# COMPACT_ATOMS: atom_id res chain seq x y z
N MET A 1 14.26 4.94 11.14
CA MET A 1 14.07 4.51 9.72
C MET A 1 13.75 5.68 8.80
N ALA A 2 12.89 6.63 9.18
CA ALA A 2 12.55 7.79 8.35
C ALA A 2 13.63 8.91 8.26
N THR A 3 14.75 8.76 8.97
CA THR A 3 15.90 9.67 8.88
C THR A 3 16.63 9.50 7.56
N GLU A 4 17.39 10.50 7.13
CA GLU A 4 18.17 10.44 5.89
C GLU A 4 19.12 9.23 5.84
N ALA A 5 19.83 8.96 6.93
CA ALA A 5 20.68 7.77 7.06
C ALA A 5 19.87 6.45 6.95
N GLY A 6 18.67 6.40 7.51
CA GLY A 6 17.78 5.25 7.39
C GLY A 6 17.31 5.02 5.95
N ARG A 7 16.90 6.09 5.26
CA ARG A 7 16.51 6.07 3.85
C ARG A 7 17.65 5.62 2.94
N ILE A 8 18.88 6.04 3.22
CA ILE A 8 20.06 5.57 2.48
C ILE A 8 20.24 4.06 2.63
N LYS A 9 20.10 3.51 3.85
CA LYS A 9 20.20 2.06 4.08
C LYS A 9 19.14 1.28 3.30
N ILE A 10 17.87 1.73 3.37
CA ILE A 10 16.76 1.11 2.62
C ILE A 10 17.03 1.13 1.12
N LYS A 11 17.44 2.30 0.57
CA LYS A 11 17.75 2.42 -0.87
C LYS A 11 18.91 1.52 -1.30
N ASN A 12 19.94 1.37 -0.47
CA ASN A 12 21.07 0.49 -0.77
C ASN A 12 20.65 -0.99 -0.77
N GLU A 13 19.81 -1.39 0.18
CA GLU A 13 19.29 -2.76 0.24
C GLU A 13 18.34 -3.06 -0.93
N LEU A 14 17.46 -2.11 -1.28
CA LEU A 14 16.63 -2.21 -2.48
C LEU A 14 17.49 -2.37 -3.75
N ARG A 15 18.54 -1.56 -3.92
CA ARG A 15 19.48 -1.70 -5.04
C ARG A 15 20.11 -3.09 -5.08
N ARG A 16 20.57 -3.59 -3.92
CA ARG A 16 21.19 -4.92 -3.81
C ARG A 16 20.23 -6.00 -4.30
N ARG A 17 18.98 -6.02 -3.82
CA ARG A 17 17.97 -7.01 -4.21
C ARG A 17 17.55 -6.90 -5.66
N ILE A 18 17.38 -5.67 -6.16
CA ILE A 18 17.01 -5.42 -7.56
C ILE A 18 18.04 -6.01 -8.53
N ARG A 19 19.34 -5.88 -8.25
CA ARG A 19 20.41 -6.46 -9.11
C ARG A 19 20.31 -7.96 -9.30
N HIS A 20 19.71 -8.67 -8.35
CA HIS A 20 19.55 -10.13 -8.40
C HIS A 20 18.13 -10.56 -8.78
N ASN A 21 17.26 -9.61 -9.16
CA ASN A 21 15.86 -9.90 -9.44
C ASN A 21 15.62 -10.13 -10.94
N LYS A 22 15.09 -11.31 -11.29
CA LYS A 22 14.82 -11.70 -12.69
C LYS A 22 13.79 -10.81 -13.42
N TYR A 23 12.91 -10.12 -12.69
CA TYR A 23 11.90 -9.24 -13.29
C TYR A 23 12.47 -7.85 -13.61
N TRP A 24 13.74 -7.61 -13.31
CA TRP A 24 14.37 -6.31 -13.41
C TRP A 24 15.50 -6.32 -14.44
N VAL A 25 15.23 -5.70 -15.59
CA VAL A 25 16.16 -5.74 -16.76
C VAL A 25 17.22 -4.63 -16.71
N ASN A 26 16.89 -3.46 -16.14
CA ASN A 26 17.74 -2.27 -16.14
C ASN A 26 18.08 -1.82 -14.72
N GLU A 27 19.19 -1.11 -14.51
CA GLU A 27 19.46 -0.53 -13.17
C GLU A 27 18.29 0.32 -12.66
N ALA A 28 18.09 0.28 -11.33
CA ALA A 28 17.03 1.05 -10.69
C ALA A 28 17.34 2.56 -10.75
N ASN A 29 16.56 3.30 -11.54
CA ASN A 29 16.59 4.77 -11.55
C ASN A 29 16.44 5.31 -10.12
N LYS A 30 17.23 6.34 -9.78
CA LYS A 30 17.17 7.12 -8.53
C LYS A 30 15.73 7.43 -8.10
N PHE A 31 14.91 7.99 -8.98
CA PHE A 31 13.52 8.37 -8.65
C PHE A 31 12.63 7.14 -8.39
N GLY A 32 12.93 6.03 -9.05
CA GLY A 32 12.25 4.75 -8.81
C GLY A 32 12.56 4.20 -7.42
N LEU A 33 13.81 4.28 -6.98
CA LEU A 33 14.24 3.86 -5.64
C LEU A 33 13.68 4.76 -4.54
N GLU A 34 13.65 6.07 -4.77
CA GLU A 34 13.04 7.03 -3.85
C GLU A 34 11.55 6.74 -3.70
N ALA A 35 10.83 6.53 -4.82
CA ALA A 35 9.42 6.19 -4.78
C ALA A 35 9.14 4.87 -4.04
N LEU A 36 9.98 3.85 -4.22
CA LEU A 36 9.85 2.59 -3.47
C LEU A 36 10.11 2.79 -1.98
N CYS A 37 11.14 3.56 -1.62
CA CYS A 37 11.45 3.87 -0.24
C CYS A 37 10.29 4.60 0.46
N GLU A 38 9.73 5.65 -0.16
CA GLU A 38 8.59 6.37 0.42
C GLU A 38 7.35 5.48 0.54
N LEU A 39 7.07 4.67 -0.48
CA LEU A 39 5.93 3.75 -0.45
C LEU A 39 6.08 2.70 0.66
N MET A 40 7.28 2.14 0.85
CA MET A 40 7.53 1.20 1.94
C MET A 40 7.35 1.84 3.31
N LEU A 41 7.82 3.07 3.50
CA LEU A 41 7.62 3.77 4.78
C LEU A 41 6.14 4.10 5.03
N ALA A 42 5.40 4.51 3.99
CA ALA A 42 3.96 4.72 4.12
C ALA A 42 3.20 3.43 4.41
N ILE A 43 3.61 2.29 3.83
CA ILE A 43 3.05 0.97 4.15
C ILE A 43 3.35 0.59 5.59
N LEU A 44 4.59 0.80 6.06
CA LEU A 44 4.98 0.48 7.43
C LEU A 44 4.18 1.31 8.46
N ASP A 45 4.02 2.61 8.20
CA ASP A 45 3.26 3.51 9.07
C ASP A 45 1.77 3.13 9.15
N ASP A 46 1.24 2.56 8.08
CA ASP A 46 -0.17 2.14 7.97
C ASP A 46 -0.43 0.67 8.33
N LEU A 47 0.60 -0.05 8.77
CA LEU A 47 0.56 -1.50 8.93
C LEU A 47 -0.12 -1.90 10.25
N ASP A 48 -1.07 -2.83 10.20
CA ASP A 48 -1.48 -3.56 11.41
C ASP A 48 -0.48 -4.69 11.67
N LEU A 49 0.27 -4.59 12.78
CA LEU A 49 1.31 -5.57 13.12
C LEU A 49 0.74 -6.94 13.53
N ARG A 50 -0.57 -7.05 13.79
CA ARG A 50 -1.22 -8.33 14.09
C ARG A 50 -1.30 -9.20 12.84
N ASP A 51 -1.89 -8.69 11.76
CA ASP A 51 -2.16 -9.43 10.54
C ASP A 51 -1.18 -9.12 9.38
N TRP A 52 -0.32 -8.12 9.56
CA TRP A 52 0.62 -7.58 8.56
C TRP A 52 -0.07 -7.06 7.29
N GLN A 53 -1.29 -6.56 7.44
CA GLN A 53 -2.04 -5.95 6.36
C GLN A 53 -2.11 -4.44 6.57
N THR A 54 -2.06 -3.69 5.47
CA THR A 54 -2.31 -2.25 5.51
C THR A 54 -3.72 -1.97 6.03
N ILE A 55 -3.93 -0.83 6.69
CA ILE A 55 -5.25 -0.39 7.16
C ILE A 55 -5.98 0.36 6.03
N HIS A 56 -5.29 1.14 5.23
CA HIS A 56 -5.87 1.96 4.17
C HIS A 56 -5.62 1.35 2.79
N ASN A 57 -6.23 1.98 1.78
CA ASN A 57 -6.06 1.60 0.38
C ASN A 57 -4.81 2.26 -0.22
N LEU A 58 -4.40 1.77 -1.39
CA LEU A 58 -3.25 2.32 -2.11
C LEU A 58 -3.38 3.82 -2.41
N GLU A 59 -4.59 4.35 -2.60
CA GLU A 59 -4.78 5.78 -2.85
C GLU A 59 -4.38 6.64 -1.65
N THR A 60 -4.73 6.22 -0.44
CA THR A 60 -4.33 6.90 0.81
C THR A 60 -2.83 6.76 1.04
N LEU A 61 -2.28 5.57 0.80
CA LEU A 61 -0.84 5.32 0.91
C LEU A 61 -0.04 6.16 -0.09
N ALA A 62 -0.54 6.32 -1.32
CA ALA A 62 0.09 7.14 -2.34
C ALA A 62 0.13 8.63 -1.95
N ASP A 63 -0.91 9.14 -1.29
CA ASP A 63 -0.91 10.50 -0.75
C ASP A 63 0.14 10.65 0.35
N ARG A 64 0.17 9.73 1.32
CA ARG A 64 1.14 9.75 2.42
C ARG A 64 2.59 9.62 1.93
N ALA A 65 2.81 8.83 0.89
CA ALA A 65 4.12 8.65 0.27
C ALA A 65 4.52 9.80 -0.68
N GLY A 66 3.66 10.81 -0.91
CA GLY A 66 3.93 11.87 -1.87
C GLY A 66 4.00 11.39 -3.33
N LEU A 67 3.38 10.25 -3.65
CA LEU A 67 3.42 9.62 -4.98
C LEU A 67 2.21 9.95 -5.86
N THR A 68 1.28 10.71 -5.31
CA THR A 68 0.13 11.24 -6.04
C THR A 68 0.56 12.36 -6.98
N THR A 69 0.01 12.33 -8.20
CA THR A 69 0.14 13.40 -9.20
C THR A 69 -1.23 13.90 -9.61
N ARG A 70 -1.32 15.13 -10.15
CA ARG A 70 -2.53 15.69 -10.75
C ARG A 70 -2.25 16.05 -12.20
N SER A 71 -3.19 15.74 -13.09
CA SER A 71 -3.15 16.25 -14.47
C SER A 71 -3.60 17.71 -14.52
N ASP A 72 -3.38 18.36 -15.65
CA ASP A 72 -3.82 19.75 -15.90
C ASP A 72 -5.36 19.88 -15.82
N ALA A 73 -6.09 18.83 -16.20
CA ALA A 73 -7.54 18.70 -16.00
C ALA A 73 -7.96 18.43 -14.54
N GLY A 74 -7.02 18.47 -13.59
CA GLY A 74 -7.26 18.26 -12.16
C GLY A 74 -7.44 16.80 -11.73
N HIS A 75 -7.23 15.82 -12.63
CA HIS A 75 -7.43 14.41 -12.30
C HIS A 75 -6.26 13.86 -11.47
N LYS A 76 -6.59 13.28 -10.32
CA LYS A 76 -5.64 12.61 -9.44
C LYS A 76 -5.18 11.27 -10.05
N SER A 77 -3.87 11.04 -10.09
CA SER A 77 -3.23 9.81 -10.56
C SER A 77 -2.30 9.22 -9.50
N ILE A 78 -2.43 7.92 -9.27
CA ILE A 78 -1.63 7.12 -8.32
C ILE A 78 -0.73 6.10 -9.04
N SER A 79 -0.47 6.32 -10.33
CA SER A 79 0.25 5.39 -11.20
C SER A 79 1.65 5.04 -10.66
N ARG A 80 2.34 6.00 -10.03
CA ARG A 80 3.65 5.80 -9.40
C ARG A 80 3.59 4.79 -8.25
N ALA A 81 2.62 4.94 -7.36
CA ALA A 81 2.41 4.01 -6.25
C ALA A 81 1.98 2.61 -6.74
N SER A 82 1.10 2.54 -7.75
CA SER A 82 0.67 1.27 -8.36
C SER A 82 1.84 0.49 -8.95
N ARG A 83 2.70 1.12 -9.75
CA ARG A 83 3.94 0.50 -10.26
C ARG A 83 4.93 0.19 -9.15
N GLY A 84 4.92 0.98 -8.07
CA GLY A 84 5.69 0.71 -6.86
C GLY A 84 5.28 -0.62 -6.21
N CYS A 85 3.97 -0.87 -6.07
CA CYS A 85 3.47 -2.14 -5.56
C CYS A 85 3.88 -3.34 -6.43
N ASP A 86 3.81 -3.21 -7.76
CA ASP A 86 4.28 -4.28 -8.67
C ASP A 86 5.75 -4.65 -8.39
N ARG A 87 6.59 -3.61 -8.30
CA ARG A 87 8.04 -3.76 -8.04
C ARG A 87 8.32 -4.33 -6.65
N LEU A 88 7.59 -3.90 -5.62
CA LEU A 88 7.71 -4.47 -4.28
C LEU A 88 7.27 -5.93 -4.25
N SER A 89 6.23 -6.29 -5.02
CA SER A 89 5.80 -7.68 -5.15
C SER A 89 6.86 -8.54 -5.86
N TRP A 90 7.52 -8.03 -6.90
CA TRP A 90 8.65 -8.71 -7.55
C TRP A 90 9.81 -8.98 -6.60
N LEU A 91 10.05 -8.08 -5.63
CA LEU A 91 11.06 -8.22 -4.58
C LEU A 91 10.60 -9.11 -3.42
N ASN A 92 9.45 -9.76 -3.53
CA ASN A 92 8.81 -10.53 -2.47
C ASN A 92 8.54 -9.70 -1.21
N ALA A 93 8.54 -8.36 -1.28
CA ALA A 93 8.33 -7.50 -0.11
C ALA A 93 6.84 -7.39 0.26
N ILE A 94 5.94 -7.53 -0.71
CA ILE A 94 4.50 -7.51 -0.45
C ILE A 94 3.79 -8.58 -1.26
N ILE A 95 2.66 -9.03 -0.71
CA ILE A 95 1.63 -9.78 -1.40
C ILE A 95 0.50 -8.79 -1.70
N SER A 96 0.19 -8.62 -2.98
CA SER A 96 -0.90 -7.73 -3.39
C SER A 96 -1.65 -8.31 -4.57
N GLU A 97 -2.97 -8.18 -4.54
CA GLU A 97 -3.83 -8.50 -5.68
C GLU A 97 -4.20 -7.21 -6.42
N LYS A 98 -3.86 -7.15 -7.71
CA LYS A 98 -4.26 -6.04 -8.57
C LYS A 98 -5.73 -6.14 -8.89
N ALA A 99 -6.47 -5.04 -8.67
CA ALA A 99 -7.85 -4.97 -9.14
C ALA A 99 -7.88 -5.09 -10.68
N PRO A 100 -8.88 -5.79 -11.24
CA PRO A 100 -9.23 -5.64 -12.65
C PRO A 100 -9.45 -4.16 -12.98
N PHE A 101 -9.19 -3.78 -14.23
CA PHE A 101 -9.42 -2.42 -14.69
C PHE A 101 -10.88 -2.02 -14.46
N ASN A 102 -11.10 -0.97 -13.67
CA ASN A 102 -12.42 -0.39 -13.49
C ASN A 102 -12.60 0.76 -14.50
N PRO A 103 -13.49 0.66 -15.49
CA PRO A 103 -13.71 1.72 -16.48
C PRO A 103 -14.23 3.02 -15.88
N TYR A 104 -14.90 2.95 -14.72
CA TYR A 104 -15.45 4.12 -14.03
C TYR A 104 -14.42 4.91 -13.24
N ASP A 105 -13.38 4.25 -12.74
CA ASP A 105 -12.28 4.90 -12.01
C ASP A 105 -11.01 5.01 -12.86
N ALA A 106 -11.01 4.45 -14.08
CA ALA A 106 -9.87 4.31 -15.00
C ALA A 106 -8.57 3.85 -14.31
N ARG A 107 -8.68 2.94 -13.33
CA ARG A 107 -7.59 2.57 -12.42
C ARG A 107 -7.49 1.05 -12.23
N CYS A 108 -6.24 0.56 -12.17
CA CYS A 108 -5.87 -0.78 -11.70
C CYS A 108 -5.05 -0.64 -10.40
N ALA A 109 -5.72 -0.35 -9.28
CA ALA A 109 -5.06 -0.20 -7.98
C ALA A 109 -5.01 -1.54 -7.23
N CYS A 110 -3.98 -1.75 -6.40
CA CYS A 110 -3.95 -2.89 -5.51
C CYS A 110 -5.09 -2.77 -4.49
N LYS A 111 -5.93 -3.82 -4.39
CA LYS A 111 -7.04 -3.86 -3.42
C LYS A 111 -6.55 -4.14 -2.02
N HIS A 112 -5.60 -5.07 -1.94
CA HIS A 112 -5.03 -5.59 -0.72
C HIS A 112 -3.52 -5.52 -0.78
N ILE A 113 -2.89 -5.16 0.35
CA ILE A 113 -1.45 -5.13 0.53
C ILE A 113 -1.17 -5.76 1.88
N GLU A 114 -0.58 -6.95 1.83
CA GLU A 114 -0.01 -7.69 2.95
C GLU A 114 1.52 -7.64 2.81
N VAL A 115 2.24 -7.39 3.91
CA VAL A 115 3.71 -7.40 3.88
C VAL A 115 4.25 -8.78 4.22
N THR A 116 5.41 -9.09 3.68
CA THR A 116 6.14 -10.33 3.96
C THR A 116 7.25 -10.10 4.98
N GLU A 117 7.95 -11.16 5.37
CA GLU A 117 9.19 -11.05 6.14
C GLU A 117 10.27 -10.23 5.42
N ASP A 118 10.36 -10.38 4.09
CA ASP A 118 11.33 -9.65 3.27
C ASP A 118 11.12 -8.13 3.33
N PHE A 119 9.88 -7.67 3.56
CA PHE A 119 9.60 -6.27 3.80
C PHE A 119 10.39 -5.71 4.99
N PHE A 120 10.31 -6.39 6.13
CA PHE A 120 10.99 -6.00 7.36
C PHE A 120 12.51 -6.13 7.20
N ALA A 121 12.97 -7.16 6.50
CA ALA A 121 14.37 -7.33 6.18
C ALA A 121 14.93 -6.18 5.33
N ILE A 122 14.18 -5.70 4.32
CA ILE A 122 14.56 -4.52 3.51
C ILE A 122 14.63 -3.26 4.36
N LEU A 123 13.71 -3.11 5.32
CA LEU A 123 13.69 -1.99 6.26
C LEU A 123 14.80 -2.07 7.33
N GLY A 124 15.49 -3.22 7.42
CA GLY A 124 16.50 -3.48 8.45
C GLY A 124 15.89 -3.75 9.84
N VAL A 125 14.63 -4.16 9.90
CA VAL A 125 13.93 -4.50 11.14
C VAL A 125 14.16 -6.00 11.45
N PRO A 126 14.66 -6.37 12.64
CA PRO A 126 14.86 -7.78 12.98
C PRO A 126 13.53 -8.54 13.08
N LEU A 127 13.38 -9.62 12.30
CA LEU A 127 12.15 -10.43 12.28
C LEU A 127 11.72 -10.94 13.65
N LYS A 128 12.69 -11.30 14.51
CA LYS A 128 12.40 -11.73 15.89
C LYS A 128 11.64 -10.66 16.68
N GLN A 129 11.94 -9.38 16.47
CA GLN A 129 11.22 -8.28 17.12
C GLN A 129 9.81 -8.13 16.56
N VAL A 130 9.65 -8.29 15.24
CA VAL A 130 8.33 -8.22 14.59
C VAL A 130 7.41 -9.33 15.10
N TYR A 131 7.91 -10.57 15.20
CA TYR A 131 7.14 -11.70 15.72
C TYR A 131 6.79 -11.54 17.19
N ARG A 132 7.73 -11.07 18.03
CA ARG A 132 7.45 -10.75 19.44
C ARG A 132 6.35 -9.71 19.59
N GLU A 133 6.38 -8.67 18.76
CA GLU A 133 5.37 -7.62 18.79
C GLU A 133 4.00 -8.14 18.34
N ARG A 134 3.94 -8.97 17.29
CA ARG A 134 2.72 -9.67 16.89
C ARG A 134 2.17 -10.53 18.04
N ALA A 135 3.01 -11.34 18.69
CA ALA A 135 2.61 -12.18 19.82
C ALA A 135 2.07 -11.33 20.99
N ARG A 136 2.74 -10.21 21.32
CA ARG A 136 2.30 -9.25 22.34
C ARG A 136 0.90 -8.70 22.02
N LEU A 137 0.66 -8.26 20.80
CA LEU A 137 -0.62 -7.70 20.36
C LEU A 137 -1.74 -8.74 20.34
N LEU A 138 -1.41 -10.00 20.07
CA LEU A 138 -2.34 -11.14 20.10
C LEU A 138 -2.50 -11.77 21.48
N LYS A 139 -1.81 -11.24 22.51
CA LYS A 139 -1.77 -11.79 23.88
C LYS A 139 -1.33 -13.27 23.90
N ALA A 140 -0.43 -13.64 23.00
CA ALA A 140 0.16 -14.96 22.88
C ALA A 140 1.53 -15.02 23.58
N ASN A 141 2.17 -16.20 23.58
CA ASN A 141 3.50 -16.35 24.16
C ASN A 141 4.54 -15.55 23.34
N PRO A 142 5.37 -14.68 23.94
CA PRO A 142 6.36 -13.88 23.21
C PRO A 142 7.41 -14.66 22.40
N GLU A 143 7.67 -15.92 22.75
CA GLU A 143 8.62 -16.77 22.00
C GLU A 143 7.95 -17.57 20.88
N GLU A 144 6.63 -17.49 20.75
CA GLU A 144 5.87 -18.15 19.70
C GLU A 144 6.01 -17.40 18.35
N ILE A 145 6.28 -18.14 17.28
CA ILE A 145 6.31 -17.60 15.91
C ILE A 145 4.93 -17.80 15.28
N ILE A 146 4.14 -16.73 15.26
CA ILE A 146 2.80 -16.72 14.64
C ILE A 146 2.96 -16.32 13.17
N SER A 147 2.98 -17.29 12.26
CA SER A 147 3.15 -17.06 10.82
C SER A 147 1.91 -16.42 10.18
N SER A 148 2.05 -15.84 8.98
CA SER A 148 0.94 -15.16 8.27
C SER A 148 -0.23 -16.07 7.88
N GLY A 149 -0.05 -17.40 7.90
CA GLY A 149 -1.08 -18.41 7.63
C GLY A 149 -1.78 -18.93 8.88
N ASP A 150 -1.47 -18.40 10.06
CA ASP A 150 -2.04 -18.88 11.32
C ASP A 150 -3.56 -18.62 11.41
N VAL A 151 -4.31 -19.62 11.88
CA VAL A 151 -5.77 -19.61 11.98
C VAL A 151 -6.27 -18.45 12.86
N ARG A 152 -5.52 -18.06 13.88
CA ARG A 152 -5.86 -16.94 14.78
C ARG A 152 -5.98 -15.61 14.03
N LEU A 153 -5.28 -15.47 12.90
CA LEU A 153 -5.28 -14.25 12.11
C LEU A 153 -6.51 -14.13 11.20
N ILE A 154 -7.23 -15.23 10.94
CA ILE A 154 -8.34 -15.23 9.97
C ILE A 154 -9.41 -14.21 10.35
N ALA A 155 -9.83 -14.18 11.62
CA ALA A 155 -10.86 -13.24 12.08
C ALA A 155 -10.42 -11.78 11.90
N ILE A 156 -9.16 -11.48 12.23
CA ILE A 156 -8.57 -10.13 12.11
C ILE A 156 -8.49 -9.71 10.64
N LYS A 157 -8.00 -10.60 9.77
CA LYS A 157 -7.92 -10.37 8.32
C LYS A 157 -9.31 -10.09 7.73
N VAL A 158 -10.32 -10.89 8.09
CA VAL A 158 -11.70 -10.71 7.62
C VAL A 158 -12.31 -9.40 8.11
N GLU A 159 -12.08 -9.02 9.37
CA GLU A 159 -12.52 -7.73 9.91
C GLU A 159 -11.90 -6.56 9.13
N ASN A 160 -10.59 -6.62 8.88
CA ASN A 160 -9.86 -5.62 8.12
C ASN A 160 -10.39 -5.50 6.68
N TRP A 161 -10.64 -6.63 6.01
CA TRP A 161 -11.23 -6.66 4.67
C TRP A 161 -12.64 -6.07 4.63
N THR A 162 -13.49 -6.43 5.60
CA THR A 162 -14.86 -5.91 5.71
C THR A 162 -14.85 -4.39 5.88
N ARG A 163 -13.99 -3.87 6.77
CA ARG A 163 -13.83 -2.43 6.99
C ARG A 163 -13.36 -1.70 5.72
N LYS A 164 -12.37 -2.25 5.02
CA LYS A 164 -11.86 -1.68 3.76
C LYS A 164 -12.92 -1.66 2.67
N ALA A 165 -13.71 -2.73 2.55
CA ALA A 165 -14.81 -2.82 1.61
C ALA A 165 -15.90 -1.77 1.90
N ALA A 166 -16.30 -1.61 3.17
CA ALA A 166 -17.27 -0.60 3.59
C ALA A 166 -16.77 0.82 3.28
N ALA A 167 -15.51 1.14 3.61
CA ALA A 167 -14.91 2.43 3.27
C ALA A 167 -14.83 2.66 1.75
N GLY A 168 -14.56 1.60 0.97
CA GLY A 168 -14.58 1.64 -0.49
C GLY A 168 -15.95 1.97 -1.05
N LEU A 169 -17.00 1.30 -0.53
CA LEU A 169 -18.38 1.55 -0.92
C LEU A 169 -18.82 2.98 -0.57
N ALA A 170 -18.47 3.47 0.61
CA ALA A 170 -18.77 4.84 1.02
C ALA A 170 -18.14 5.88 0.07
N ARG A 171 -16.86 5.70 -0.31
CA ARG A 171 -16.19 6.56 -1.30
C ARG A 171 -16.88 6.52 -2.66
N MET A 172 -17.29 5.33 -3.12
CA MET A 172 -18.01 5.19 -4.39
C MET A 172 -19.35 5.92 -4.37
N LYS A 173 -20.13 5.77 -3.30
CA LYS A 173 -21.42 6.47 -3.12
C LYS A 173 -21.22 7.99 -3.13
N ALA A 174 -20.28 8.50 -2.34
CA ALA A 174 -19.97 9.93 -2.28
C ALA A 174 -19.57 10.51 -3.65
N ARG A 175 -18.75 9.78 -4.43
CA ARG A 175 -18.41 10.19 -5.81
C ARG A 175 -19.62 10.25 -6.72
N ARG A 176 -20.52 9.26 -6.63
CA ARG A 176 -21.76 9.23 -7.43
C ARG A 176 -22.67 10.39 -7.06
N ASP A 177 -22.83 10.69 -5.78
CA ASP A 177 -23.69 11.78 -5.32
C ASP A 177 -23.14 13.14 -5.72
N ALA A 178 -21.82 13.37 -5.62
CA ALA A 178 -21.18 14.58 -6.12
C ALA A 178 -21.34 14.75 -7.64
N ALA A 179 -21.26 13.65 -8.41
CA ALA A 179 -21.49 13.69 -9.85
C ALA A 179 -22.96 14.00 -10.20
N ARG A 180 -23.92 13.45 -9.42
CA ARG A 180 -25.35 13.78 -9.57
C ARG A 180 -25.62 15.24 -9.26
N GLN A 181 -25.03 15.79 -8.19
CA GLN A 181 -25.15 17.20 -7.82
C GLN A 181 -24.62 18.11 -8.93
N ARG A 182 -23.40 17.87 -9.43
CA ARG A 182 -22.86 18.66 -10.56
C ARG A 182 -23.72 18.57 -11.82
N LYS A 183 -24.30 17.40 -12.10
CA LYS A 183 -25.23 17.24 -13.23
C LYS A 183 -26.50 18.05 -12.99
N GLN A 184 -27.07 18.00 -11.80
CA GLN A 184 -28.24 18.81 -11.42
C GLN A 184 -27.94 20.31 -11.54
N GLU A 185 -26.81 20.77 -11.02
CA GLU A 185 -26.34 22.17 -11.14
C GLU A 185 -26.21 22.59 -12.61
N TYR A 186 -25.60 21.75 -13.45
CA TYR A 186 -25.45 22.02 -14.89
C TYR A 186 -26.79 22.17 -15.64
N TYR A 187 -27.79 21.36 -15.28
CA TYR A 187 -29.13 21.42 -15.90
C TYR A 187 -30.12 22.31 -15.12
N SER A 188 -29.69 23.01 -14.06
CA SER A 188 -30.55 23.93 -13.32
C SER A 188 -30.77 25.20 -14.14
N PRO A 189 -31.99 25.75 -14.19
CA PRO A 189 -32.36 26.84 -15.10
C PRO A 189 -31.84 28.22 -14.66
N THR A 190 -30.61 28.30 -14.13
CA THR A 190 -30.02 29.55 -13.59
C THR A 190 -29.00 30.18 -14.53
N PHE A 191 -29.02 29.80 -15.82
CA PHE A 191 -28.37 30.53 -16.91
C PHE A 191 -29.34 30.59 -18.11
N ALA A 192 -30.35 31.45 -17.99
CA ALA A 192 -31.12 32.03 -19.09
C ALA A 192 -31.41 33.50 -18.73
#